data_AF-A0A7S1DJU3-F1
#
_entry.id   AF-A0A7S1DJU3-F1
#
_cell.length_a   1.000
_cell.length_b   1.000
_cell.length_c   1.000
_cell.angle_alpha   90.00
_cell.angle_beta   90.00
_cell.angle_gamma   90.00
#
_symmetry.space_group_name_H-M   'P 1'
#
loop_
_entity.id
_entity.type
_entity.pdbx_description
1 polymer ?
#
loop_
_entity_poly.entity_id
_entity_poly.type
_entity_poly.pdbx_seq_one_letter_code
_entity_poly.pdbx_strand_id
1 'polypeptide(L)'
;EPSDYPLELRSYPPGSMMEWHVDEPLYDAPQLELVFTVVNDGDSVTQWRDGNGVIREEWTEPNSLLVIQAGGAEHRVTPIKRGGRQIVKAVFRRKEANKLKQAFEDTLQF
;
A
#
# COMPACT_ATOMS: atom_id res chain seq x y z
N GLU A 1 -5.20 18.73 3.33
CA GLU A 1 -6.47 18.36 2.67
C GLU A 1 -6.33 16.94 2.14
N PRO A 2 -7.23 16.00 2.47
CA PRO A 2 -7.23 14.67 1.85
C PRO A 2 -7.37 14.79 0.33
N SER A 3 -6.63 13.99 -0.42
CA SER A 3 -6.76 13.92 -1.89
C SER A 3 -8.20 13.54 -2.29
N ASP A 4 -8.77 14.24 -3.28
CA ASP A 4 -10.05 13.89 -3.91
C ASP A 4 -10.00 12.52 -4.64
N TYR A 5 -8.80 11.98 -4.83
CA TYR A 5 -8.54 10.69 -5.46
C TYR A 5 -8.00 9.71 -4.40
N PRO A 6 -8.85 8.84 -3.82
CA PRO A 6 -8.46 7.90 -2.76
C PRO A 6 -7.67 6.69 -3.29
N LEU A 7 -7.53 6.58 -4.61
CA LEU A 7 -6.71 5.59 -5.31
C LEU A 7 -5.75 6.29 -6.26
N GLU A 8 -4.54 5.77 -6.31
CA GLU A 8 -3.46 6.23 -7.18
C GLU A 8 -2.88 5.03 -7.94
N LEU A 9 -2.81 5.13 -9.27
CA LEU A 9 -2.01 4.21 -10.08
C LEU A 9 -0.57 4.76 -10.15
N ARG A 10 0.40 3.99 -9.65
CA ARG A 10 1.81 4.32 -9.80
C ARG A 10 2.48 3.35 -10.76
N SER A 11 3.21 3.91 -11.72
CA SER A 11 4.05 3.16 -12.66
C SER A 11 5.52 3.44 -12.37
N TYR A 12 6.30 2.38 -12.25
CA TYR A 12 7.73 2.41 -12.00
C TYR A 12 8.45 1.74 -13.18
N PRO A 13 8.91 2.50 -14.19
CA PRO A 13 9.79 1.98 -15.25
C PRO A 13 11.19 1.62 -14.71
N PRO A 14 12.04 0.94 -15.50
CA PRO A 14 13.45 0.72 -15.14
C PRO A 14 14.14 1.99 -14.64
N GLY A 15 14.94 1.86 -13.59
CA GLY A 15 15.61 2.96 -12.89
C GLY A 15 14.78 3.63 -11.79
N SER A 16 13.47 3.37 -11.74
CA SER A 16 12.60 3.93 -10.70
C SER A 16 12.81 3.24 -9.34
N MET A 17 12.63 4.00 -8.27
CA MET A 17 12.70 3.54 -6.89
C MET A 17 11.87 4.45 -5.98
N MET A 18 11.69 4.03 -4.73
CA MET A 18 11.28 4.91 -3.63
C MET A 18 12.32 4.77 -2.53
N GLU A 19 12.88 5.88 -2.07
CA GLU A 19 13.79 5.86 -0.92
C GLU A 19 13.06 5.49 0.38
N TRP A 20 13.83 5.21 1.43
CA TRP A 20 13.27 4.96 2.76
C TRP A 20 12.39 6.12 3.21
N HIS A 21 11.15 5.80 3.57
CA HIS A 21 10.17 6.76 4.05
C HIS A 21 9.16 6.09 4.97
N VAL A 22 8.37 6.93 5.65
CA VAL A 22 7.18 6.53 6.40
C VAL A 22 6.01 7.27 5.76
N ASP A 23 4.91 6.55 5.50
CA ASP A 23 3.68 7.18 4.99
C ASP A 23 3.08 8.13 6.05
N GLU A 24 2.67 9.32 5.62
CA GLU A 24 2.14 10.34 6.53
C GLU A 24 0.72 10.00 7.00
N PRO A 25 0.43 10.04 8.31
CA PRO A 25 -0.94 9.95 8.80
C PRO A 25 -1.79 11.14 8.31
N LEU A 26 -2.88 10.85 7.58
CA LEU A 26 -3.76 11.87 6.99
C LEU A 26 -5.02 12.16 7.83
N TYR A 27 -5.27 11.34 8.86
CA TYR A 27 -6.46 11.40 9.72
C TYR A 27 -6.08 11.17 11.19
N ASP A 28 -6.97 11.56 12.11
CA ASP A 28 -6.76 11.37 13.57
C ASP A 28 -6.45 9.93 13.96
N ALA A 29 -7.19 8.97 13.38
CA ALA A 29 -6.84 7.56 13.44
C ALA A 29 -6.05 7.21 12.17
N PRO A 30 -4.81 6.70 12.28
CA PRO A 30 -3.98 6.40 11.12
C PRO A 30 -4.69 5.47 10.13
N GLN A 31 -4.64 5.85 8.85
CA GLN A 31 -5.16 5.04 7.76
C GLN A 31 -4.31 3.78 7.52
N LEU A 32 -4.88 2.84 6.77
CA LEU A 32 -4.13 1.78 6.10
C LEU A 32 -3.87 2.17 4.64
N GLU A 33 -2.65 1.98 4.20
CA GLU A 33 -2.21 2.08 2.82
C GLU A 33 -2.28 0.69 2.19
N LEU A 34 -3.17 0.53 1.22
CA LEU A 34 -3.41 -0.72 0.50
C LEU A 34 -2.63 -0.66 -0.82
N VAL A 35 -1.52 -1.37 -0.92
CA VAL A 35 -0.66 -1.42 -2.10
C VAL A 35 -0.94 -2.70 -2.87
N PHE A 36 -1.82 -2.60 -3.86
CA PHE A 36 -2.17 -3.72 -4.73
C PHE A 36 -1.21 -3.76 -5.92
N THR A 37 -0.53 -4.88 -6.11
CA THR A 37 0.42 -5.05 -7.22
C THR A 37 -0.31 -5.55 -8.45
N VAL A 38 -0.36 -4.74 -9.50
CA VAL A 38 -0.97 -5.10 -10.78
C VAL A 38 0.04 -5.80 -11.67
N VAL A 39 1.25 -5.22 -11.75
CA VAL A 39 2.37 -5.76 -12.52
C VAL A 39 3.61 -5.68 -11.64
N ASN A 40 4.38 -6.76 -11.61
CA ASN A 40 5.76 -6.75 -11.17
C ASN A 40 6.45 -7.88 -11.95
N ASP A 41 7.07 -7.54 -13.07
CA ASP A 41 7.86 -8.48 -13.89
C ASP A 41 9.37 -8.19 -13.74
N GLY A 42 9.72 -7.32 -12.79
CA GLY A 42 11.07 -6.87 -12.52
C GLY A 42 11.70 -7.48 -11.28
N ASP A 43 12.90 -7.01 -10.96
CA ASP A 43 13.71 -7.44 -9.82
C ASP A 43 13.57 -6.56 -8.57
N SER A 44 12.58 -5.65 -8.56
CA SER A 44 12.33 -4.76 -7.44
C SER A 44 11.52 -5.44 -6.33
N VAL A 45 11.93 -5.17 -5.10
CA VAL A 45 11.30 -5.66 -3.88
C VAL A 45 10.86 -4.49 -3.02
N THR A 46 9.83 -4.73 -2.21
CA THR A 46 9.47 -3.81 -1.12
C THR A 46 10.29 -4.22 0.10
N GLN A 47 10.99 -3.26 0.71
CA GLN A 47 11.75 -3.49 1.94
C GLN A 47 11.16 -2.69 3.08
N TRP A 48 11.19 -3.21 4.30
CA TRP A 48 10.78 -2.51 5.51
C TRP A 48 11.69 -2.85 6.69
N ARG A 49 11.77 -1.97 7.67
CA ARG A 49 12.40 -2.27 8.96
C ARG A 49 11.36 -2.84 9.91
N ASP A 50 11.64 -4.01 10.48
CA ASP A 50 10.79 -4.58 11.53
C ASP A 50 11.02 -3.89 12.89
N GLY A 51 10.29 -4.32 13.93
CA GLY A 51 10.37 -3.72 15.27
C GLY A 51 11.75 -3.81 15.93
N ASN A 52 12.66 -4.64 15.42
CA ASN A 52 14.05 -4.75 15.89
C ASN A 52 15.03 -3.98 14.99
N GLY A 53 14.54 -3.26 13.98
CA GLY A 53 15.35 -2.57 12.98
C GLY A 53 15.94 -3.49 11.91
N VAL A 54 15.55 -4.77 11.87
CA VAL A 54 16.03 -5.71 10.85
C VAL A 54 15.33 -5.40 9.53
N ILE A 55 16.10 -5.33 8.45
CA ILE A 55 15.55 -5.14 7.10
C ILE A 55 14.93 -6.46 6.64
N ARG A 56 13.64 -6.40 6.34
CA ARG A 56 12.87 -7.43 5.67
C ARG A 56 12.63 -7.01 4.23
N GLU A 57 12.43 -7.98 3.35
CA GLU A 57 12.14 -7.72 1.95
C GLU A 57 11.17 -8.75 1.39
N GLU A 58 10.36 -8.32 0.44
CA GLU A 58 9.43 -9.18 -0.28
C GLU A 58 9.29 -8.70 -1.72
N TRP A 59 9.38 -9.64 -2.66
CA TRP A 59 8.98 -9.39 -4.04
C TRP A 59 7.47 -9.53 -4.13
N THR A 60 6.78 -8.46 -4.51
CA THR A 60 5.31 -8.48 -4.57
C THR A 60 4.85 -9.07 -5.89
N GLU A 61 4.24 -10.25 -5.87
CA GLU A 61 3.67 -10.90 -7.06
C GLU A 61 2.50 -10.08 -7.65
N PRO A 62 2.26 -10.08 -8.97
CA PRO A 62 1.00 -9.62 -9.53
C PRO A 62 -0.20 -10.22 -8.79
N ASN A 63 -1.26 -9.43 -8.60
CA ASN A 63 -2.46 -9.81 -7.83
C ASN A 63 -2.20 -10.05 -6.32
N SER A 64 -1.10 -9.55 -5.77
CA SER A 64 -0.85 -9.51 -4.32
C SER A 64 -1.21 -8.16 -3.71
N LEU A 65 -1.51 -8.16 -2.41
CA LEU A 65 -1.83 -6.97 -1.63
C LEU A 65 -0.86 -6.85 -0.46
N LEU A 66 -0.20 -5.70 -0.36
CA LEU A 66 0.58 -5.32 0.80
C LEU A 66 -0.19 -4.23 1.58
N VAL A 67 -0.27 -4.38 2.90
CA VAL A 67 -1.02 -3.47 3.78
C VAL A 67 -0.05 -2.83 4.77
N ILE A 68 0.01 -1.50 4.78
CA ILE A 68 0.87 -0.72 5.69
C ILE A 68 0.01 0.23 6.50
N GLN A 69 0.25 0.35 7.79
CA GLN A 69 -0.35 1.43 8.57
C GLN A 69 0.45 2.72 8.36
N ALA A 70 -0.23 3.83 8.08
CA ALA A 70 0.41 5.14 8.02
C ALA A 70 1.03 5.51 9.38
N GLY A 71 2.19 6.16 9.35
CA GLY A 71 3.02 6.37 10.54
C GLY A 71 3.63 5.10 11.13
N GLY A 72 3.50 3.95 10.45
CA GLY A 72 3.99 2.65 10.88
C GLY A 72 5.42 2.35 10.43
N ALA A 73 5.60 1.25 9.71
CA ALA A 73 6.93 0.77 9.31
C ALA A 73 7.58 1.70 8.28
N GLU A 74 8.85 2.06 8.53
CA GLU A 74 9.71 2.69 7.53
C GLU A 74 10.02 1.67 6.43
N HIS A 75 9.79 2.06 5.19
CA HIS A 75 9.86 1.16 4.06
C HIS A 75 10.35 1.87 2.79
N ARG A 76 10.74 1.07 1.80
CA ARG A 76 11.24 1.55 0.51
C ARG A 76 10.90 0.58 -0.61
N VAL A 77 11.08 1.04 -1.86
CA VAL A 77 11.02 0.20 -3.05
C VAL A 77 12.40 0.22 -3.70
N THR A 78 13.03 -0.95 -3.84
CA THR A 78 14.38 -1.01 -4.39
C THR A 78 14.40 -0.62 -5.87
N PRO A 79 15.54 -0.10 -6.38
CA PRO A 79 15.65 0.25 -7.80
C PRO A 79 15.29 -0.91 -8.73
N ILE A 80 14.42 -0.65 -9.70
CA ILE A 80 14.11 -1.60 -10.78
C ILE A 80 15.28 -1.60 -11.77
N LYS A 81 15.98 -2.72 -11.91
CA LYS A 81 17.08 -2.85 -12.88
C LYS A 81 16.61 -3.51 -14.17
N ARG A 82 15.56 -4.34 -14.11
CA ARG A 82 14.91 -5.00 -15.25
C ARG A 82 13.40 -5.05 -15.05
N GLY A 83 12.64 -5.12 -16.15
CA GLY A 83 11.18 -5.13 -16.10
C GLY A 83 10.60 -3.81 -15.62
N GLY A 84 9.40 -3.86 -15.04
CA GLY A 84 8.69 -2.73 -14.47
C GLY A 84 7.76 -3.17 -13.34
N ARG A 85 7.23 -2.17 -12.63
CA ARG A 85 6.26 -2.39 -11.57
C ARG A 85 5.11 -1.39 -11.71
N GLN A 86 3.88 -1.89 -11.57
CA GLN A 86 2.68 -1.06 -11.50
C GLN A 86 1.87 -1.47 -10.28
N ILE A 87 1.46 -0.48 -9.49
CA ILE A 87 0.64 -0.68 -8.30
C ILE A 87 -0.56 0.25 -8.34
N VAL A 88 -1.65 -0.20 -7.74
CA VAL A 88 -2.73 0.68 -7.29
C VAL A 88 -2.56 0.84 -5.79
N LYS A 89 -2.29 2.07 -5.34
CA LYS A 89 -2.24 2.42 -3.92
C LYS A 89 -3.57 3.05 -3.54
N ALA A 90 -4.22 2.53 -2.50
CA ALA A 90 -5.46 3.09 -1.98
C ALA A 90 -5.33 3.43 -0.50
N VAL A 91 -5.94 4.53 -0.09
CA VAL A 91 -6.02 4.93 1.31
C VAL A 91 -7.31 4.36 1.91
N PHE A 92 -7.18 3.40 2.82
CA PHE A 92 -8.30 2.88 3.58
C PHE A 92 -8.37 3.54 4.96
N ARG A 93 -9.40 4.38 5.14
CA ARG A 93 -9.77 4.91 6.45
C ARG A 93 -10.95 4.13 7.00
N ARG A 94 -10.79 3.58 8.20
CA ARG A 94 -11.93 3.00 8.95
C ARG A 94 -12.90 4.12 9.32
N LYS A 95 -14.08 4.16 8.68
CA LYS A 95 -15.26 4.83 9.25
C LYS A 95 -15.83 3.94 10.35
N GLU A 96 -16.49 4.52 11.36
CA GLU A 96 -17.13 3.74 12.41
C GLU A 96 -18.01 2.63 11.79
N ALA A 97 -17.80 1.40 12.26
CA ALA A 97 -18.31 0.16 11.65
C ALA A 97 -19.84 0.08 11.57
N ASN A 98 -20.55 0.97 12.27
CA ASN A 98 -22.00 0.96 12.39
C ASN A 98 -22.73 1.15 11.04
N LYS A 99 -22.14 1.86 10.07
CA LYS A 99 -22.79 2.08 8.75
C LYS A 99 -22.52 0.97 7.73
N LEU A 100 -21.33 0.37 7.76
CA LEU A 100 -20.98 -0.72 6.84
C LEU A 100 -21.64 -2.03 7.26
N LYS A 101 -21.75 -2.28 8.58
CA LYS A 101 -22.47 -3.45 9.10
C LYS A 101 -23.92 -3.49 8.60
N GLN A 102 -24.64 -2.37 8.72
CA GLN A 102 -26.03 -2.26 8.22
C GLN A 102 -26.11 -2.53 6.72
N ALA A 103 -25.23 -1.92 5.91
CA ALA A 103 -25.23 -2.12 4.46
C ALA A 103 -24.93 -3.58 4.04
N PHE A 104 -24.04 -4.29 4.77
CA PHE A 104 -23.78 -5.71 4.54
C PHE A 104 -24.95 -6.60 4.98
N GLU A 105 -25.57 -6.31 6.13
CA GLU A 105 -26.76 -7.02 6.60
C GLU A 105 -27.94 -6.85 5.64
N ASP A 106 -28.13 -5.66 5.06
CA ASP A 106 -29.17 -5.40 4.06
C ASP A 106 -28.92 -6.13 2.72
N THR A 107 -27.64 -6.41 2.39
CA THR A 107 -27.26 -7.07 1.12
C THR A 107 -27.31 -8.61 1.21
N LEU A 108 -27.19 -9.17 2.42
CA LEU A 108 -27.24 -10.62 2.68
C LEU A 108 -28.66 -11.15 2.95
N GLN A 109 -29.70 -10.31 2.84
CA GLN A 109 -31.11 -10.68 3.01
C GLN A 109 -31.82 -11.07 1.69
N PHE A 110 -31.08 -11.41 0.63
CA PHE A 110 -31.64 -12.03 -0.59
C PHE A 110 -31.58 -13.55 -0.53
#